data_AF-A0A2E7BJ45-F1
#
_entry.id   AF-A0A2E7BJ45-F1
#
_cell.length_a   1.000
_cell.length_b   1.000
_cell.length_c   1.000
_cell.angle_alpha   90.00
_cell.angle_beta   90.00
_cell.angle_gamma   90.00
#
_symmetry.space_group_name_H-M   'P 1'
#
loop_
_entity.id
_entity.type
_entity.pdbx_description
1 polymer ?
#
loop_
_entity_poly.entity_id
_entity_poly.type
_entity_poly.pdbx_seq_one_letter_code
_entity_poly.pdbx_strand_id
1 'polypeptide(L)'
;MRDAIAGLFALGLLIFALGLMSTLRFHQRSRERRLYKLSVSGRSVIAEIPAKNSLELFTSDKDHFFWRESTIHKEQILLVRVLINGSPLTSYFSKRHQFEEQGDSGSFADRPEGIAHDRWDILIRTPICDTLIECGSIRERVSQELARRVFDTVKVDMERRDAAIN
;
A
#
# COMPACT_ATOMS: atom_id res chain seq x y z
N MET A 1 -40.58 29.33 -24.11
CA MET A 1 -39.12 29.59 -24.19
C MET A 1 -38.36 29.02 -22.99
N ARG A 2 -38.81 29.24 -21.74
CA ARG A 2 -38.17 28.68 -20.52
C ARG A 2 -38.03 27.16 -20.51
N ASP A 3 -39.03 26.43 -20.97
CA ASP A 3 -39.03 24.95 -20.91
C ASP A 3 -38.09 24.31 -21.95
N ALA A 4 -37.90 24.97 -23.10
CA ALA A 4 -36.91 24.55 -24.10
C ALA A 4 -35.47 24.78 -23.61
N ILE A 5 -35.23 25.90 -22.91
CA ILE A 5 -33.94 26.21 -22.29
C ILE A 5 -33.64 25.21 -21.17
N ALA A 6 -34.64 24.88 -20.33
CA ALA A 6 -34.50 23.88 -19.27
C ALA A 6 -34.17 22.48 -19.83
N GLY A 7 -34.81 22.06 -20.92
CA GLY A 7 -34.49 20.81 -21.61
C GLY A 7 -33.05 20.75 -22.13
N LEU A 8 -32.53 21.86 -22.63
CA LEU A 8 -31.16 21.97 -23.14
C LEU A 8 -30.12 21.86 -22.02
N PHE A 9 -30.38 22.49 -20.86
CA PHE A 9 -29.54 22.34 -19.67
C PHE A 9 -29.59 20.92 -19.09
N ALA A 10 -30.77 20.30 -19.03
CA ALA A 10 -30.90 18.92 -18.56
C ALA A 10 -30.12 17.94 -19.45
N LEU A 11 -30.19 18.12 -20.77
CA LEU A 11 -29.43 17.33 -21.73
C LEU A 11 -27.91 17.55 -21.59
N GLY A 12 -27.48 18.80 -21.41
CA GLY A 12 -26.06 19.13 -21.18
C GLY A 12 -25.52 18.48 -19.90
N LEU A 13 -26.27 18.53 -18.80
CA LEU A 13 -25.90 17.90 -17.53
C LEU A 13 -25.85 16.37 -17.65
N LEU A 14 -26.76 15.76 -18.41
CA LEU A 14 -26.78 14.32 -18.63
C LEU A 14 -25.55 13.86 -19.42
N ILE A 15 -25.20 14.57 -20.51
CA ILE A 15 -23.99 14.29 -21.29
C ILE A 15 -22.73 14.47 -20.44
N PHE A 16 -22.68 15.51 -19.60
CA PHE A 16 -21.57 15.75 -18.68
C PHE A 16 -21.40 14.64 -17.64
N ALA A 17 -22.50 14.16 -17.04
CA ALA A 17 -22.49 13.05 -16.10
C ALA A 17 -22.03 11.74 -16.77
N LEU A 18 -22.49 11.46 -18.00
CA LEU A 18 -22.02 10.34 -18.81
C LEU A 18 -20.53 10.43 -19.15
N GLY A 19 -20.01 11.63 -19.41
CA GLY A 19 -18.59 11.90 -19.61
C GLY A 19 -17.74 11.59 -18.38
N LEU A 20 -18.19 12.01 -17.19
CA LEU A 20 -17.53 11.71 -15.91
C LEU A 20 -17.55 10.21 -15.56
N MET A 21 -18.64 9.51 -15.90
CA MET A 21 -18.73 8.07 -15.67
C MET A 21 -17.81 7.26 -16.59
N SER A 22 -17.56 7.76 -17.81
CA SER A 22 -16.68 7.13 -18.81
C SER A 22 -15.19 7.28 -18.44
N THR A 23 -14.76 8.44 -17.96
CA THR A 23 -13.37 8.67 -17.53
C THR A 23 -12.97 7.83 -16.32
N LEU A 24 -13.89 7.62 -15.36
CA LEU A 24 -13.66 6.71 -14.23
C LEU A 24 -13.51 5.24 -14.65
N ARG A 25 -14.32 4.79 -15.63
CA ARG A 25 -14.26 3.41 -16.15
C ARG A 25 -13.01 3.13 -16.99
N PHE A 26 -12.48 4.12 -17.69
CA PHE A 26 -11.26 3.96 -18.48
C PHE A 26 -10.01 3.81 -17.59
N HIS A 27 -9.94 4.53 -16.46
CA HIS A 27 -8.88 4.35 -15.47
C HIS A 27 -8.93 2.96 -14.78
N GLN A 28 -10.13 2.40 -14.56
CA GLN A 28 -10.29 1.04 -14.02
C GLN A 28 -9.80 -0.05 -15.01
N ARG A 29 -10.12 0.09 -16.31
CA ARG A 29 -9.73 -0.88 -17.34
C ARG A 29 -8.22 -0.93 -17.64
N SER A 30 -7.51 0.19 -17.48
CA SER A 30 -6.04 0.20 -17.63
C SER A 30 -5.33 -0.52 -16.48
N ARG A 31 -5.92 -0.48 -15.26
CA ARG A 31 -5.45 -1.19 -14.07
C ARG A 31 -5.48 -2.72 -14.24
N GLU A 32 -6.60 -3.26 -14.72
CA GLU A 32 -6.77 -4.71 -14.90
C GLU A 32 -5.77 -5.33 -15.89
N ARG A 33 -5.39 -4.59 -16.94
CA ARG A 33 -4.43 -5.08 -17.95
C ARG A 33 -2.98 -5.15 -17.42
N ARG A 34 -2.63 -4.33 -16.44
CA ARG A 34 -1.31 -4.37 -15.77
C ARG A 34 -1.26 -5.50 -14.73
N LEU A 35 -2.37 -5.72 -14.02
CA LEU A 35 -2.57 -6.85 -13.10
C LEU A 35 -2.49 -8.22 -13.82
N TYR A 36 -3.05 -8.31 -15.04
CA TYR A 36 -2.98 -9.54 -15.85
C TYR A 36 -1.54 -9.91 -16.25
N LYS A 37 -0.71 -8.92 -16.62
CA LYS A 37 0.70 -9.16 -17.01
C LYS A 37 1.60 -9.64 -15.86
N LEU A 38 1.23 -9.38 -14.60
CA LEU A 38 1.95 -9.86 -13.42
C LEU A 38 1.46 -11.25 -12.96
N SER A 39 0.20 -11.61 -13.24
CA SER A 39 -0.30 -12.97 -12.99
C SER A 39 0.43 -14.03 -13.83
N VAL A 40 0.84 -13.67 -15.05
CA VAL A 40 1.60 -14.53 -15.98
C VAL A 40 3.03 -14.79 -15.48
N SER A 41 3.57 -13.95 -14.58
CA SER A 41 4.89 -14.14 -13.96
C SER A 41 4.84 -14.75 -12.55
N GLY A 42 3.67 -15.21 -12.09
CA GLY A 42 3.50 -15.83 -10.77
C GLY A 42 3.55 -14.84 -9.59
N ARG A 43 3.52 -13.52 -9.86
CA ARG A 43 3.53 -12.47 -8.84
C ARG A 43 2.13 -11.91 -8.60
N SER A 44 1.71 -11.91 -7.34
CA SER A 44 0.46 -11.30 -6.88
C SER A 44 0.67 -9.84 -6.51
N VAL A 45 -0.23 -8.95 -6.95
CA VAL A 45 -0.19 -7.53 -6.56
C VAL A 45 -0.96 -7.35 -5.27
N ILE A 46 -0.27 -6.89 -4.23
CA ILE A 46 -0.85 -6.67 -2.90
C ILE A 46 -1.41 -5.26 -2.80
N ALA A 47 -0.61 -4.26 -3.17
CA ALA A 47 -1.01 -2.86 -3.07
C ALA A 47 -0.38 -2.03 -4.20
N GLU A 48 -1.12 -1.00 -4.62
CA GLU A 48 -0.58 0.07 -5.46
C GLU A 48 -0.33 1.28 -4.57
N ILE A 49 0.92 1.67 -4.44
CA ILE A 49 1.36 2.68 -3.52
C ILE A 49 1.71 3.94 -4.32
N PRO A 50 1.09 5.08 -4.00
CA PRO A 50 1.31 6.29 -4.74
C PRO A 50 2.66 6.92 -4.36
N ALA A 51 3.52 7.07 -5.36
CA ALA A 51 4.78 7.80 -5.28
C ALA A 51 4.62 9.18 -5.93
N LYS A 52 5.60 10.06 -5.74
CA LYS A 52 5.56 11.48 -6.15
C LYS A 52 5.08 11.70 -7.59
N ASN A 53 5.50 10.84 -8.53
CA ASN A 53 5.20 10.97 -9.96
C ASN A 53 4.67 9.67 -10.59
N SER A 54 4.40 8.62 -9.81
CA SER A 54 4.07 7.28 -10.34
C SER A 54 3.28 6.45 -9.33
N LEU A 55 2.67 5.36 -9.81
CA LEU A 55 2.13 4.30 -8.96
C LEU A 55 3.15 3.16 -8.93
N GLU A 56 3.65 2.84 -7.74
CA GLU A 56 4.56 1.73 -7.51
C GLU A 56 3.80 0.54 -6.95
N LEU A 57 4.25 -0.66 -7.29
CA LEU A 57 3.54 -1.88 -6.91
C LEU A 57 4.28 -2.56 -5.76
N PHE A 58 3.54 -2.83 -4.69
CA PHE A 58 3.95 -3.81 -3.71
C PHE A 58 3.41 -5.17 -4.16
N THR A 59 4.32 -6.08 -4.51
CA THR A 59 3.98 -7.39 -5.06
C THR A 59 4.60 -8.51 -4.26
N SER A 60 4.08 -9.72 -4.42
CA SER A 60 4.55 -10.90 -3.73
C SER A 60 4.55 -12.11 -4.62
N ASP A 61 5.61 -12.91 -4.54
CA ASP A 61 5.61 -14.29 -5.02
C ASP A 61 5.52 -15.28 -3.84
N LYS A 62 5.91 -16.54 -4.07
CA LYS A 62 5.92 -17.59 -3.06
C LYS A 62 6.86 -17.28 -1.88
N ASP A 63 8.05 -16.76 -2.17
CA ASP A 63 9.19 -16.69 -1.24
C ASP A 63 9.65 -15.26 -0.94
N HIS A 64 9.20 -14.28 -1.73
CA HIS A 64 9.63 -12.88 -1.67
C HIS A 64 8.46 -11.89 -1.69
N PHE A 65 8.68 -10.75 -1.05
CA PHE A 65 7.98 -9.50 -1.33
C PHE A 65 8.88 -8.57 -2.15
N PHE A 66 8.28 -7.81 -3.07
CA PHE A 66 8.97 -6.85 -3.90
C PHE A 66 8.40 -5.45 -3.66
N TRP A 67 9.30 -4.52 -3.39
CA TRP A 67 9.00 -3.11 -3.22
C TRP A 67 10.07 -2.28 -3.91
N ARG A 68 9.69 -1.49 -4.94
CA ARG A 68 10.66 -0.76 -5.78
C ARG A 68 11.77 -1.70 -6.29
N GLU A 69 13.02 -1.40 -5.93
CA GLU A 69 14.22 -2.19 -6.24
C GLU A 69 14.56 -3.18 -5.11
N SER A 70 13.86 -3.11 -3.99
CA SER A 70 14.06 -3.97 -2.82
C SER A 70 13.33 -5.30 -2.98
N THR A 71 14.07 -6.37 -2.73
CA THR A 71 13.54 -7.73 -2.65
C THR A 71 13.69 -8.21 -1.20
N ILE A 72 12.58 -8.63 -0.60
CA ILE A 72 12.50 -9.03 0.80
C ILE A 72 12.21 -10.52 0.85
N HIS A 73 13.15 -11.32 1.31
CA HIS A 73 12.93 -12.75 1.51
C HIS A 73 12.00 -12.98 2.69
N LYS A 74 10.88 -13.67 2.48
CA LYS A 74 9.81 -13.82 3.48
C LYS A 74 10.25 -14.59 4.72
N GLU A 75 11.19 -15.52 4.55
CA GLU A 75 11.76 -16.26 5.69
C GLU A 75 12.67 -15.41 6.56
N GLN A 76 13.23 -14.31 6.02
CA GLN A 76 14.14 -13.43 6.74
C GLN A 76 13.39 -12.26 7.40
N ILE A 77 12.06 -12.23 7.37
CA ILE A 77 11.32 -11.14 8.00
C ILE A 77 11.33 -11.34 9.52
N LEU A 78 11.96 -10.40 10.21
CA LEU A 78 12.04 -10.38 11.67
C LEU A 78 10.80 -9.70 12.27
N LEU A 79 10.42 -8.55 11.72
CA LEU A 79 9.22 -7.82 12.13
C LEU A 79 8.57 -7.07 10.97
N VAL A 80 7.27 -6.85 11.10
CA VAL A 80 6.52 -5.88 10.32
C VAL A 80 5.79 -4.93 11.27
N ARG A 81 5.76 -3.64 10.94
CA ARG A 81 5.24 -2.59 11.82
C ARG A 81 4.56 -1.49 11.04
N VAL A 82 3.41 -1.04 11.53
CA VAL A 82 2.72 0.16 11.03
C VAL A 82 3.27 1.39 11.73
N LEU A 83 3.58 2.41 10.95
CA LEU A 83 4.04 3.72 11.37
C LEU A 83 2.97 4.77 11.05
N ILE A 84 2.64 5.61 12.03
CA ILE A 84 1.91 6.87 11.83
C ILE A 84 2.87 8.01 12.13
N ASN A 85 3.10 8.90 11.17
CA ASN A 85 4.03 10.03 11.31
C ASN A 85 5.41 9.58 11.84
N GLY A 86 5.90 8.43 11.37
CA GLY A 86 7.16 7.82 11.81
C GLY A 86 7.11 7.13 13.17
N SER A 87 5.99 7.19 13.90
CA SER A 87 5.82 6.56 15.21
C SER A 87 5.18 5.17 15.10
N PRO A 88 5.67 4.15 15.83
CA PRO A 88 5.11 2.81 15.81
C PRO A 88 3.68 2.77 16.37
N LEU A 89 2.74 2.24 15.58
CA LEU A 89 1.36 2.01 16.02
C LEU A 89 1.12 0.55 16.41
N THR A 90 1.49 -0.40 15.53
CA THR A 90 1.32 -1.82 15.76
C THR A 90 2.45 -2.61 15.12
N SER A 91 2.83 -3.72 15.73
CA SER A 91 3.95 -4.57 15.28
C SER A 91 3.58 -6.03 15.36
N TYR A 92 4.12 -6.82 14.44
CA TYR A 92 4.16 -8.28 14.54
C TYR A 92 5.61 -8.74 14.40
N PHE A 93 6.05 -9.60 15.31
CA PHE A 93 7.40 -10.16 15.36
C PHE A 93 7.33 -11.65 15.00
N SER A 94 8.29 -12.11 14.20
CA SER A 94 8.39 -13.54 13.89
C SER A 94 8.76 -14.32 15.15
N LYS A 95 8.04 -15.42 15.41
CA LYS A 95 8.30 -16.31 16.55
C LYS A 95 9.55 -17.19 16.39
N ARG A 96 10.07 -17.31 15.16
CA ARG A 96 11.19 -18.21 14.83
C ARG A 96 12.54 -17.59 15.12
N HIS A 97 12.60 -16.28 14.99
CA HIS A 97 13.79 -15.51 15.26
C HIS A 97 13.65 -15.04 16.70
N GLN A 98 14.59 -15.43 17.59
CA GLN A 98 14.74 -14.74 18.86
C GLN A 98 15.14 -13.31 18.56
N PHE A 99 14.14 -12.45 18.43
CA PHE A 99 14.34 -11.03 18.24
C PHE A 99 14.49 -10.43 19.63
N GLU A 100 15.74 -10.20 20.05
CA GLU A 100 15.97 -9.20 21.09
C GLU A 100 15.59 -7.86 20.48
N GLU A 101 14.61 -7.19 21.09
CA GLU A 101 14.27 -5.81 20.75
C GLU A 101 15.49 -4.95 21.11
N GLN A 102 16.49 -4.92 20.20
CA GLN A 102 17.58 -3.97 20.29
C GLN A 102 16.91 -2.60 20.26
N GLY A 103 16.95 -1.96 21.42
CA GLY A 103 16.21 -0.76 21.73
C GLY A 103 16.32 0.24 20.59
N ASP A 104 15.17 0.79 20.25
CA ASP A 104 15.07 2.04 19.51
C ASP A 104 15.80 2.04 18.15
N SER A 105 15.13 1.51 17.13
CA SER A 105 15.49 1.82 15.75
C SER A 105 14.22 2.07 14.96
N GLY A 106 13.90 3.35 14.83
CA GLY A 106 13.00 3.83 13.78
C GLY A 106 11.80 4.65 14.25
N SER A 107 11.94 5.53 15.25
CA SER A 107 11.22 6.79 15.14
C SER A 107 11.85 7.56 13.99
N PHE A 108 11.28 7.45 12.78
CA PHE A 108 11.65 8.33 11.66
C PHE A 108 11.03 9.71 11.88
N ALA A 109 11.26 10.29 13.05
CA ALA A 109 10.82 11.62 13.43
C ALA A 109 11.85 12.64 12.97
N ASP A 110 12.02 12.79 11.65
CA ASP A 110 12.55 14.02 11.08
C ASP A 110 12.26 14.12 9.58
N ARG A 111 10.98 14.26 9.24
CA ARG A 111 10.61 14.94 7.99
C ARG A 111 9.64 16.07 8.35
N PRO A 112 10.06 17.34 8.20
CA PRO A 112 9.19 18.49 8.45
C PRO A 112 8.26 18.66 7.25
N GLU A 113 7.24 17.82 7.15
CA GLU A 113 6.11 18.07 6.25
C GLU A 113 4.90 18.46 7.09
N GLY A 114 4.33 19.62 6.74
CA GLY A 114 3.41 20.42 7.54
C GLY A 114 2.27 19.69 8.25
N ILE A 115 1.82 20.34 9.34
CA ILE A 115 0.75 19.99 10.28
C ILE A 115 -0.62 19.84 9.59
N ALA A 116 -0.85 18.81 8.77
CA ALA A 116 -2.18 18.63 8.17
C ALA A 116 -2.66 17.20 7.95
N HIS A 117 -1.78 16.20 7.75
CA HIS A 117 -2.24 14.83 7.43
C HIS A 117 -1.39 13.74 8.07
N ASP A 118 -2.06 12.76 8.68
CA ASP A 118 -1.40 11.55 9.18
C ASP A 118 -0.79 10.76 8.02
N ARG A 119 0.53 10.62 8.05
CA ARG A 119 1.29 9.78 7.12
C ARG A 119 1.31 8.36 7.65
N TRP A 120 0.86 7.43 6.82
CA TRP A 120 0.89 6.00 7.14
C TRP A 120 2.01 5.34 6.35
N ASP A 121 2.86 4.58 7.03
CA ASP A 121 3.96 3.83 6.42
C ASP A 121 4.07 2.44 7.05
N ILE A 122 4.71 1.51 6.34
CA ILE A 122 5.02 0.17 6.87
C ILE A 122 6.53 -0.03 6.91
N LEU A 123 7.03 -0.45 8.06
CA LEU A 123 8.40 -0.89 8.24
C LEU A 123 8.45 -2.42 8.22
N ILE A 124 9.31 -2.98 7.36
CA ILE A 124 9.66 -4.39 7.36
C ILE A 124 11.14 -4.51 7.70
N ARG A 125 11.47 -5.21 8.79
CA ARG A 125 12.85 -5.48 9.20
C ARG A 125 13.27 -6.87 8.78
N THR A 126 14.47 -6.96 8.22
CA THR A 126 15.21 -8.20 7.99
C THR A 126 16.55 -8.13 8.74
N PRO A 127 17.32 -9.22 8.85
CA PRO A 127 18.66 -9.16 9.46
C PRO A 127 19.63 -8.21 8.75
N ILE A 128 19.41 -7.94 7.46
CA ILE A 128 20.34 -7.21 6.61
C ILE A 128 19.93 -5.74 6.51
N CYS A 129 18.62 -5.46 6.42
CA CYS A 129 18.12 -4.11 6.22
C CYS A 129 16.69 -3.90 6.70
N ASP A 130 16.37 -2.63 6.91
CA ASP A 130 15.02 -2.11 7.10
C ASP A 130 14.48 -1.59 5.77
N THR A 131 13.29 -2.05 5.39
CA THR A 131 12.57 -1.56 4.21
C THR A 131 11.36 -0.74 4.64
N LEU A 132 11.34 0.54 4.26
CA LEU A 132 10.21 1.44 4.48
C LEU A 132 9.31 1.48 3.24
N ILE A 133 8.06 1.11 3.43
CA ILE A 133 7.00 1.18 2.44
C ILE A 133 6.20 2.44 2.70
N GLU A 134 6.39 3.44 1.85
CA GLU A 134 5.82 4.78 2.01
C GLU A 134 4.38 4.82 1.49
N CYS A 135 3.38 4.49 2.33
CA CYS A 135 1.97 4.56 1.89
C CYS A 135 1.47 6.01 1.76
N GLY A 136 2.21 6.97 2.31
CA GLY A 136 2.06 8.40 2.05
C GLY A 136 0.93 9.06 2.84
N SER A 137 0.63 10.31 2.51
CA SER A 137 -0.31 11.19 3.23
C SER A 137 -1.47 11.70 2.35
N ILE A 138 -1.73 11.06 1.20
CA ILE A 138 -2.62 11.58 0.14
C ILE A 138 -4.04 11.86 0.63
N ARG A 139 -4.65 10.88 1.31
CA ARG A 139 -5.93 10.99 2.01
C ARG A 139 -5.87 9.97 3.15
N GLU A 140 -6.17 10.42 4.36
CA GLU A 140 -6.06 9.62 5.59
C GLU A 140 -6.61 8.18 5.41
N ARG A 141 -7.87 8.03 5.00
CA ARG A 141 -8.49 6.71 4.77
C ARG A 141 -7.79 5.86 3.71
N VAL A 142 -7.25 6.47 2.65
CA VAL A 142 -6.60 5.70 1.58
C VAL A 142 -5.22 5.22 2.04
N SER A 143 -4.45 6.10 2.66
CA SER A 143 -3.14 5.77 3.21
C SER A 143 -3.23 4.71 4.32
N GLN A 144 -4.23 4.83 5.19
CA GLN A 144 -4.51 3.87 6.26
C GLN A 144 -4.88 2.49 5.70
N GLU A 145 -5.81 2.42 4.74
CA GLU A 145 -6.23 1.14 4.16
C GLU A 145 -5.10 0.48 3.36
N LEU A 146 -4.24 1.26 2.68
CA LEU A 146 -3.05 0.74 2.02
C LEU A 146 -2.05 0.15 3.01
N ALA A 147 -1.72 0.91 4.07
CA ALA A 147 -0.81 0.45 5.12
C ALA A 147 -1.36 -0.82 5.77
N ARG A 148 -2.64 -0.83 6.15
CA ARG A 148 -3.31 -1.98 6.73
C ARG A 148 -3.26 -3.21 5.81
N ARG A 149 -3.55 -3.05 4.52
CA ARG A 149 -3.52 -4.15 3.56
C ARG A 149 -2.13 -4.77 3.42
N VAL A 150 -1.09 -3.94 3.37
CA VAL A 150 0.30 -4.40 3.32
C VAL A 150 0.67 -5.12 4.62
N PHE A 151 0.38 -4.50 5.77
CA PHE A 151 0.64 -5.07 7.10
C PHE A 151 -0.04 -6.42 7.28
N ASP A 152 -1.35 -6.51 7.05
CA ASP A 152 -2.12 -7.73 7.23
C ASP A 152 -1.61 -8.85 6.31
N THR A 153 -1.22 -8.53 5.08
CA THR A 153 -0.68 -9.52 4.15
C THR A 153 0.66 -10.09 4.63
N VAL A 154 1.59 -9.22 5.06
CA VAL A 154 2.89 -9.64 5.59
C VAL A 154 2.71 -10.42 6.90
N LYS A 155 1.83 -9.94 7.78
CA LYS A 155 1.52 -10.59 9.05
C LYS A 155 0.97 -12.00 8.85
N VAL A 156 -0.05 -12.19 8.02
CA VAL A 156 -0.62 -13.52 7.74
C VAL A 156 0.43 -14.48 7.17
N ASP A 157 1.30 -13.98 6.32
CA ASP A 157 2.39 -14.74 5.71
C ASP A 157 3.47 -15.12 6.75
N MET A 158 3.76 -14.25 7.72
CA MET A 158 4.61 -14.57 8.88
C MET A 158 3.94 -15.58 9.83
N GLU A 159 2.66 -15.38 10.18
CA GLU A 159 1.89 -16.27 11.05
C GLU A 159 1.81 -17.69 10.50
N ARG A 160 1.52 -17.86 9.20
CA ARG A 160 1.46 -19.18 8.55
C ARG A 160 2.76 -19.96 8.69
N ARG A 161 3.88 -19.28 8.54
CA ARG A 161 5.17 -19.93 8.62
C ARG A 161 5.65 -20.10 10.06
N ASP A 162 5.27 -19.22 10.98
CA ASP A 162 5.48 -19.42 12.42
C ASP A 162 4.70 -20.64 12.91
N ALA A 163 3.50 -20.87 12.38
CA ALA A 163 2.70 -22.06 12.65
C ALA A 163 3.29 -23.35 12.04
N ALA A 164 4.14 -23.25 11.00
CA ALA A 164 4.77 -24.42 10.38
C ALA A 164 5.99 -24.96 11.17
N ILE A 165 6.41 -24.26 12.23
CA ILE A 165 7.57 -24.63 13.07
C ILE A 165 7.15 -25.18 14.44
N ASN A 166 5.90 -24.94 14.84
CA ASN A 166 5.27 -25.60 15.98
C ASN A 166 4.65 -26.94 15.57
#